data_AF-A0A953WNT0-F1
#
_entry.id   AF-A0A953WNT0-F1
#
_cell.length_a   1.000
_cell.length_b   1.000
_cell.length_c   1.000
_cell.angle_alpha   90.00
_cell.angle_beta   90.00
_cell.angle_gamma   90.00
#
_symmetry.space_group_name_H-M   'P 1'
#
loop_
_entity.id
_entity.type
_entity.pdbx_description
1 polymer ?
#
loop_
_entity_poly.entity_id
_entity_poly.type
_entity_poly.pdbx_seq_one_letter_code
_entity_poly.pdbx_strand_id
1 'polypeptide(L)'
;NISRLTTLSTQISIRGINSADSAPGFETGVAVILDDVYVGRAAGFSTSLLDIERIEVLRGPQGTLQGRNVIGGSINIVTAQPSDEFFAKGKISYGNYDQFVATGVVGGPIVEGKLAGKVAVGRYYHDGFGENVSLNKPLDTEDAWSYRAQLAFTPTDDLKILLTGDYDTYDMHDFHNDFGPSGISAPTPDLLDRKVEGDVWNTGEREVWGGALNVYYDINDAISLTSITSYRGYDVGIVQEADPWLNFGPAGAGTFVATAANDQSQKQFTQEVRLAGDAKDFSWLFGLYYYAETLENYQNFLFTLNTGSFLAGGSTIDDSKTTTDSYAAFGSANLRLTDLLSVSGGLRYTINDRRVRVGESYGVDGFDPLYGEYVDYLSLDDPAPRDYDATI
;
A
#
# COMPACT_ATOMS: atom_id res chain seq x y z
N ASN A 1 -4.28 0.26 -15.96
CA ASN A 1 -5.11 1.31 -15.33
C ASN A 1 -4.71 1.38 -13.88
N ILE A 2 -4.50 2.58 -13.34
CA ILE A 2 -4.22 2.79 -11.92
C ILE A 2 -5.30 3.77 -11.45
N SER A 3 -6.14 3.34 -10.53
CA SER A 3 -7.18 4.17 -9.92
C SER A 3 -7.07 4.07 -8.42
N ARG A 4 -7.04 5.21 -7.75
CA ARG A 4 -7.12 5.29 -6.30
C ARG A 4 -8.58 5.54 -5.93
N LEU A 5 -9.14 4.69 -5.08
CA LEU A 5 -10.53 4.76 -4.63
C LEU A 5 -10.61 5.27 -3.19
N THR A 6 -9.61 4.99 -2.34
CA THR A 6 -9.52 5.48 -0.95
C THR A 6 -8.05 5.55 -0.48
N THR A 7 -7.79 5.92 0.78
CA THR A 7 -6.46 5.84 1.41
C THR A 7 -5.90 4.42 1.46
N LEU A 8 -6.77 3.42 1.61
CA LEU A 8 -6.44 1.99 1.63
C LEU A 8 -6.43 1.35 0.23
N SER A 9 -7.22 1.89 -0.69
CA SER A 9 -7.51 1.24 -1.98
C SER A 9 -6.87 1.97 -3.16
N THR A 10 -5.73 1.46 -3.60
CA THR A 10 -5.18 1.75 -4.93
C THR A 10 -5.27 0.49 -5.78
N GLN A 11 -6.10 0.55 -6.82
CA GLN A 11 -6.30 -0.55 -7.74
C GLN A 11 -5.40 -0.41 -8.96
N ILE A 12 -4.54 -1.41 -9.16
CA ILE A 12 -3.73 -1.55 -10.38
C ILE A 12 -4.32 -2.69 -11.22
N SER A 13 -4.55 -2.39 -12.51
CA SER A 13 -4.98 -3.38 -13.50
C SER A 13 -4.06 -3.44 -14.71
N ILE A 14 -3.65 -4.67 -15.07
CA ILE A 14 -2.96 -4.99 -16.31
C ILE A 14 -3.76 -6.08 -17.03
N ARG A 15 -4.14 -5.82 -18.28
CA ARG A 15 -4.94 -6.74 -19.13
C ARG A 15 -6.26 -7.20 -18.49
N GLY A 16 -6.90 -6.35 -17.69
CA GLY A 16 -8.17 -6.65 -17.03
C GLY A 16 -8.05 -7.50 -15.77
N ILE A 17 -6.84 -7.95 -15.40
CA ILE A 17 -6.58 -8.55 -14.10
C ILE A 17 -6.36 -7.40 -13.11
N ASN A 18 -7.06 -7.43 -11.98
CA ASN A 18 -6.92 -6.48 -10.89
C ASN A 18 -7.13 -7.22 -9.55
N SER A 19 -6.91 -6.50 -8.46
CA SER A 19 -7.47 -6.85 -7.16
C SER A 19 -8.31 -5.66 -6.72
N ALA A 20 -9.60 -5.89 -6.51
CA ALA A 20 -10.58 -4.84 -6.20
C ALA A 20 -10.91 -4.78 -4.71
N ASP A 21 -10.38 -5.71 -3.92
CA ASP A 21 -10.79 -5.93 -2.56
C ASP A 21 -9.66 -5.53 -1.60
N SER A 22 -9.97 -4.62 -0.68
CA SER A 22 -9.07 -4.18 0.40
C SER A 22 -9.17 -5.05 1.64
N ALA A 23 -10.05 -6.06 1.65
CA ALA A 23 -10.19 -6.95 2.78
C ALA A 23 -8.86 -7.67 3.05
N PRO A 24 -8.49 -7.90 4.33
CA PRO A 24 -7.21 -8.48 4.72
C PRO A 24 -6.90 -9.83 4.05
N GLY A 25 -7.94 -10.55 3.62
CA GLY A 25 -7.91 -11.78 2.83
C GLY A 25 -7.27 -11.68 1.43
N PHE A 26 -7.31 -10.51 0.79
CA PHE A 26 -7.03 -10.39 -0.63
C PHE A 26 -5.64 -9.84 -0.92
N GLU A 27 -5.02 -10.39 -1.96
CA GLU A 27 -3.70 -10.00 -2.44
C GLU A 27 -3.81 -9.25 -3.76
N THR A 28 -2.79 -8.47 -4.08
CA THR A 28 -2.76 -7.71 -5.35
C THR A 28 -2.61 -8.67 -6.54
N GLY A 29 -3.31 -8.39 -7.65
CA GLY A 29 -3.20 -9.18 -8.88
C GLY A 29 -2.03 -8.76 -9.78
N VAL A 30 -1.39 -7.63 -9.45
CA VAL A 30 -0.24 -7.04 -10.12
C VAL A 30 0.79 -6.69 -9.04
N ALA A 31 2.02 -7.17 -9.20
CA ALA A 31 3.09 -6.92 -8.25
C ALA A 31 3.70 -5.54 -8.49
N VAL A 32 3.89 -4.78 -7.41
CA VAL A 32 4.67 -3.55 -7.42
C VAL A 32 6.00 -3.82 -6.71
N ILE A 33 7.09 -3.46 -7.37
CA ILE A 33 8.45 -3.63 -6.87
C ILE A 33 9.09 -2.25 -6.84
N LEU A 34 9.67 -1.87 -5.70
CA LEU A 34 10.39 -0.61 -5.51
C LEU A 34 11.83 -0.93 -5.12
N ASP A 35 12.79 -0.59 -5.98
CA ASP A 35 14.22 -0.90 -5.80
C ASP A 35 14.46 -2.38 -5.44
N ASP A 36 13.90 -3.28 -6.26
CA ASP A 36 13.92 -4.74 -6.09
C ASP A 36 13.14 -5.29 -4.86
N VAL A 37 12.52 -4.44 -4.04
CA VAL A 37 11.70 -4.85 -2.91
C VAL A 37 10.24 -4.97 -3.31
N TYR A 38 9.66 -6.15 -3.11
CA TYR A 38 8.24 -6.40 -3.30
C TYR A 38 7.39 -5.61 -2.29
N VAL A 39 6.40 -4.86 -2.78
CA VAL A 39 5.43 -4.14 -1.94
C VAL A 39 4.12 -4.93 -1.90
N GLY A 40 3.82 -5.53 -0.75
CA GLY A 40 2.79 -6.56 -0.62
C GLY A 40 1.34 -6.09 -0.68
N ARG A 41 1.09 -4.83 -0.37
CA ARG A 41 -0.26 -4.25 -0.23
C ARG A 41 -0.39 -2.91 -0.93
N ALA A 42 -1.61 -2.58 -1.31
CA ALA A 42 -1.95 -1.36 -2.05
C ALA A 42 -1.58 -0.07 -1.30
N ALA A 43 -1.89 0.00 -0.01
CA ALA A 43 -1.54 1.14 0.84
C ALA A 43 -0.03 1.40 0.86
N GLY A 44 0.79 0.34 0.85
CA GLY A 44 2.25 0.45 0.94
C GLY A 44 2.97 1.01 -0.30
N PHE A 45 2.33 1.07 -1.47
CA PHE A 45 2.93 1.70 -2.67
C PHE A 45 2.23 2.99 -3.11
N SER A 46 1.21 3.44 -2.36
CA SER A 46 0.48 4.69 -2.65
C SER A 46 1.25 5.93 -2.18
N THR A 47 2.58 5.88 -2.19
CA THR A 47 3.49 6.92 -1.70
C THR A 47 3.95 7.83 -2.84
N SER A 48 4.50 9.01 -2.52
CA SER A 48 5.08 9.85 -3.56
C SER A 48 6.37 9.22 -4.06
N LEU A 49 6.42 8.92 -5.35
CA LEU A 49 7.61 8.34 -5.95
C LEU A 49 8.69 9.41 -6.14
N LEU A 50 9.62 9.47 -5.18
CA LEU A 50 10.72 10.42 -5.21
C LEU A 50 11.87 9.90 -6.05
N ASP A 51 12.39 10.77 -6.91
CA ASP A 51 13.61 10.55 -7.68
C ASP A 51 13.64 9.24 -8.49
N ILE A 52 12.59 9.03 -9.29
CA ILE A 52 12.49 7.89 -10.19
C ILE A 52 13.50 8.03 -11.33
N GLU A 53 14.27 6.97 -11.57
CA GLU A 53 15.11 6.84 -12.76
C GLU A 53 14.29 6.27 -13.92
N ARG A 54 13.54 5.19 -13.66
CA ARG A 54 12.69 4.54 -14.65
C ARG A 54 11.57 3.70 -14.01
N ILE A 55 10.56 3.41 -14.81
CA ILE A 55 9.48 2.48 -14.49
C ILE A 55 9.42 1.42 -15.60
N GLU A 56 9.48 0.16 -15.22
CA GLU A 56 9.43 -0.98 -16.13
C GLU A 56 8.11 -1.72 -15.92
N VAL A 57 7.37 -1.99 -17.00
CA VAL A 57 6.07 -2.67 -16.92
C VAL A 57 6.14 -3.98 -17.69
N LEU A 58 6.06 -5.10 -16.96
CA LEU A 58 6.00 -6.43 -17.56
C LEU A 58 4.53 -6.85 -17.66
N ARG A 59 4.07 -7.09 -18.89
CA ARG A 59 2.67 -7.43 -19.17
C ARG A 59 2.50 -8.95 -19.30
N GLY A 60 1.58 -9.51 -18.52
CA GLY A 60 1.28 -10.93 -18.48
C GLY A 60 2.04 -11.67 -17.36
N PRO A 61 1.72 -12.95 -17.13
CA PRO A 61 2.24 -13.69 -15.99
C PRO A 61 3.77 -13.75 -15.96
N GLN A 62 4.39 -13.33 -14.85
CA GLN A 62 5.85 -13.41 -14.61
C GLN A 62 6.21 -14.18 -13.32
N GLY A 63 5.43 -15.24 -13.03
CA GLY A 63 5.53 -15.98 -11.77
C GLY A 63 6.88 -16.66 -11.52
N THR A 64 7.70 -16.92 -12.54
CA THR A 64 8.99 -17.63 -12.38
C THR A 64 10.02 -16.76 -11.64
N LEU A 65 10.29 -15.56 -12.14
CA LEU A 65 11.37 -14.70 -11.61
C LEU A 65 10.87 -13.63 -10.64
N GLN A 66 9.67 -13.09 -10.88
CA GLN A 66 9.11 -12.03 -10.01
C GLN A 66 8.20 -12.57 -8.92
N GLY A 67 7.81 -13.85 -9.01
CA GLY A 67 7.23 -14.58 -7.89
C GLY A 67 5.76 -14.28 -7.62
N ARG A 68 5.47 -13.84 -6.39
CA ARG A 68 4.12 -13.71 -5.83
C ARG A 68 3.36 -12.57 -6.51
N ASN A 69 2.05 -12.75 -6.74
CA ASN A 69 1.14 -11.66 -7.16
C ASN A 69 1.42 -11.05 -8.53
N VAL A 70 2.04 -11.83 -9.44
CA VAL A 70 2.40 -11.39 -10.79
C VAL A 70 1.49 -12.00 -11.86
N ILE A 71 0.22 -12.26 -11.55
CA ILE A 71 -0.74 -12.92 -12.45
C ILE A 71 -1.06 -12.01 -13.64
N GLY A 72 -1.35 -10.73 -13.40
CA GLY A 72 -1.54 -9.73 -14.44
C GLY A 72 -0.23 -9.21 -15.05
N GLY A 73 0.85 -9.29 -14.28
CA GLY A 73 2.16 -8.72 -14.58
C GLY A 73 2.73 -7.97 -13.39
N SER A 74 3.73 -7.14 -13.64
CA SER A 74 4.40 -6.35 -12.60
C SER A 74 4.78 -4.95 -13.08
N ILE A 75 4.98 -4.07 -12.10
CA ILE A 75 5.51 -2.72 -12.24
C ILE A 75 6.76 -2.63 -11.36
N ASN A 76 7.92 -2.46 -11.99
CA ASN A 76 9.19 -2.25 -11.31
C ASN A 76 9.53 -0.76 -11.34
N ILE A 77 9.65 -0.15 -10.17
CA ILE A 77 9.99 1.25 -9.98
C ILE A 77 11.43 1.29 -9.47
N VAL A 78 12.30 1.94 -10.24
CA VAL A 78 13.72 2.05 -9.91
C VAL A 78 14.04 3.51 -9.65
N THR A 79 14.53 3.81 -8.45
CA THR A 79 14.99 5.14 -8.08
C THR A 79 16.44 5.35 -8.51
N ALA A 80 16.78 6.60 -8.84
CA ALA A 80 18.15 6.93 -9.24
C ALA A 80 19.10 6.67 -8.07
N GLN A 81 20.21 5.96 -8.29
CA GLN A 81 21.16 5.70 -7.21
C GLN A 81 22.03 6.93 -6.90
N PRO A 82 22.66 7.02 -5.70
CA PRO A 82 23.67 8.04 -5.43
C PRO A 82 24.79 8.03 -6.48
N SER A 83 25.33 9.21 -6.79
CA SER A 83 26.38 9.43 -7.79
C SER A 83 27.70 9.81 -7.14
N ASP A 84 28.82 9.54 -7.82
CA ASP A 84 30.16 10.02 -7.46
C ASP A 84 30.37 11.51 -7.76
N GLU A 85 29.41 12.17 -8.41
CA GLU A 85 29.40 13.61 -8.61
C GLU A 85 28.31 14.28 -7.78
N PHE A 86 28.60 15.49 -7.29
CA PHE A 86 27.57 16.28 -6.63
C PHE A 86 26.44 16.64 -7.60
N PHE A 87 25.21 16.43 -7.17
CA PHE A 87 24.03 16.86 -7.90
C PHE A 87 22.95 17.39 -6.95
N ALA A 88 22.17 18.34 -7.47
CA ALA A 88 20.96 18.83 -6.84
C ALA A 88 19.90 19.04 -7.92
N LYS A 89 18.68 18.58 -7.65
CA LYS A 89 17.53 18.79 -8.53
C LYS A 89 16.31 19.14 -7.69
N GLY A 90 15.47 19.99 -8.24
CA GLY A 90 14.26 20.41 -7.56
C GLY A 90 13.15 20.72 -8.55
N LYS A 91 11.92 20.53 -8.10
CA LYS A 91 10.70 20.91 -8.80
C LYS A 91 9.80 21.62 -7.80
N ILE A 92 9.24 22.75 -8.21
CA ILE A 92 8.18 23.45 -7.49
C ILE A 92 7.05 23.67 -8.48
N SER A 93 5.82 23.46 -8.05
CA SER A 93 4.61 23.68 -8.84
C SER A 93 3.53 24.25 -7.94
N TYR A 94 2.82 25.25 -8.45
CA TYR A 94 1.67 25.85 -7.78
C TYR A 94 0.50 25.88 -8.78
N GLY A 95 -0.69 25.52 -8.32
CA GLY A 95 -1.84 25.24 -9.18
C GLY A 95 -3.17 25.72 -8.60
N ASN A 96 -4.26 25.28 -9.24
CA ASN A 96 -5.62 25.48 -8.76
C ASN A 96 -5.85 24.77 -7.42
N TYR A 97 -6.83 25.25 -6.64
CA TYR A 97 -7.14 24.75 -5.29
C TYR A 97 -5.93 24.82 -4.36
N ASP A 98 -5.18 25.93 -4.45
CA ASP A 98 -3.95 26.15 -3.67
C ASP A 98 -2.95 24.99 -3.74
N GLN A 99 -3.00 24.20 -4.82
CA GLN A 99 -2.13 23.04 -4.98
C GLN A 99 -0.68 23.48 -4.93
N PHE A 100 0.09 22.90 -4.01
CA PHE A 100 1.51 23.13 -3.86
C PHE A 100 2.26 21.80 -3.90
N VAL A 101 3.11 21.63 -4.90
CA VAL A 101 3.97 20.45 -5.04
C VAL A 101 5.42 20.89 -5.06
N ALA A 102 6.21 20.40 -4.12
CA ALA A 102 7.64 20.62 -4.09
C ALA A 102 8.38 19.28 -3.97
N THR A 103 9.45 19.12 -4.74
CA THR A 103 10.36 17.99 -4.61
C THR A 103 11.78 18.52 -4.66
N GLY A 104 12.62 18.08 -3.75
CA GLY A 104 14.04 18.41 -3.71
C GLY A 104 14.86 17.14 -3.54
N VAL A 105 15.95 17.04 -4.28
CA VAL A 105 16.92 15.94 -4.16
C VAL A 105 18.31 16.54 -4.17
N VAL A 106 19.14 16.10 -3.23
CA VAL A 106 20.56 16.42 -3.19
C VAL A 106 21.35 15.14 -2.94
N GLY A 107 22.46 14.98 -3.64
CA GLY A 107 23.33 13.84 -3.48
C GLY A 107 24.73 14.08 -4.03
N GLY A 108 25.60 13.11 -3.80
CA GLY A 108 26.98 13.15 -4.25
C GLY A 108 27.91 12.31 -3.38
N PRO A 109 29.24 12.43 -3.60
CA PRO A 109 30.23 11.68 -2.85
C PRO A 109 30.35 12.21 -1.41
N ILE A 110 30.35 11.30 -0.43
CA ILE A 110 30.73 11.54 0.96
C ILE A 110 32.22 11.19 1.15
N VAL A 111 32.65 10.07 0.56
CA VAL A 111 34.04 9.66 0.44
C VAL A 111 34.27 9.31 -1.02
N GLU A 112 35.15 10.05 -1.70
CA GLU A 112 35.43 9.87 -3.13
C GLU A 112 35.73 8.40 -3.48
N GLY A 113 34.99 7.87 -4.46
CA GLY A 113 35.12 6.51 -4.98
C GLY A 113 34.68 5.39 -4.04
N LYS A 114 34.20 5.68 -2.83
CA LYS A 114 33.84 4.65 -1.84
C LYS A 114 32.46 4.81 -1.23
N LEU A 115 32.01 6.03 -0.98
CA LEU A 115 30.74 6.28 -0.30
C LEU A 115 30.05 7.47 -0.93
N ALA A 116 28.86 7.25 -1.48
CA ALA A 116 27.99 8.28 -2.01
C ALA A 116 26.66 8.28 -1.25
N GLY A 117 26.05 9.45 -1.10
CA GLY A 117 24.79 9.62 -0.40
C GLY A 117 23.81 10.46 -1.19
N LYS A 118 22.52 10.27 -0.91
CA LYS A 118 21.44 11.07 -1.48
C LYS A 118 20.29 11.19 -0.50
N VAL A 119 19.68 12.37 -0.44
CA VAL A 119 18.42 12.63 0.27
C VAL A 119 17.44 13.26 -0.71
N ALA A 120 16.20 12.78 -0.68
CA ALA A 120 15.07 13.32 -1.41
C ALA A 120 13.94 13.65 -0.43
N VAL A 121 13.29 14.79 -0.66
CA VAL A 121 12.13 15.26 0.10
C VAL A 121 11.05 15.69 -0.88
N GLY A 122 9.81 15.30 -0.60
CA GLY A 122 8.62 15.70 -1.34
C GLY A 122 7.57 16.28 -0.41
N ARG A 123 6.86 17.29 -0.92
CA ARG A 123 5.65 17.88 -0.34
C ARG A 123 4.60 17.94 -1.42
N TYR A 124 3.42 17.43 -1.13
CA TYR A 124 2.26 17.55 -1.99
C TYR A 124 1.08 18.04 -1.14
N TYR A 125 0.49 19.16 -1.52
CA TYR A 125 -0.65 19.79 -0.86
C TYR A 125 -1.69 20.19 -1.91
N HIS A 126 -2.97 20.09 -1.59
CA HIS A 126 -4.00 20.95 -2.17
C HIS A 126 -5.19 21.10 -1.23
N ASP A 127 -5.88 22.23 -1.39
CA ASP A 127 -7.19 22.45 -0.81
C ASP A 127 -8.25 21.57 -1.49
N GLY A 128 -9.41 21.52 -0.84
CA GLY A 128 -10.50 20.68 -1.24
C GLY A 128 -11.14 21.08 -2.57
N PHE A 129 -11.68 20.08 -3.26
CA PHE A 129 -12.46 20.25 -4.48
C PHE A 129 -13.96 20.41 -4.22
N GLY A 130 -14.40 20.07 -3.02
CA GLY A 130 -15.78 20.12 -2.57
C GLY A 130 -15.94 20.67 -1.15
N GLU A 131 -17.17 20.69 -0.66
CA GLU A 131 -17.51 21.27 0.64
C GLU A 131 -18.53 20.39 1.37
N ASN A 132 -18.25 20.10 2.65
CA ASN A 132 -19.26 19.68 3.61
C ASN A 132 -20.00 20.92 4.10
N VAL A 133 -21.23 21.11 3.61
CA VAL A 133 -22.04 22.30 3.92
C VAL A 133 -22.61 22.28 5.33
N SER A 134 -22.76 21.09 5.94
CA SER A 134 -23.20 20.93 7.32
C SER A 134 -22.13 21.40 8.32
N LEU A 135 -20.86 21.12 8.01
CA LEU A 135 -19.70 21.47 8.86
C LEU A 135 -18.95 22.72 8.42
N ASN A 136 -19.25 23.25 7.23
CA ASN A 136 -18.49 24.33 6.57
C ASN A 136 -16.99 23.96 6.48
N LYS A 137 -16.70 22.76 5.96
CA LYS A 137 -15.34 22.22 5.82
C LYS A 137 -15.06 21.76 4.40
N PRO A 138 -13.80 21.87 3.91
CA PRO A 138 -13.43 21.36 2.59
C PRO A 138 -13.44 19.83 2.55
N LEU A 139 -13.68 19.29 1.35
CA LEU A 139 -13.60 17.87 1.00
C LEU A 139 -12.57 17.68 -0.11
N ASP A 140 -12.05 16.47 -0.22
CA ASP A 140 -10.96 16.08 -1.11
C ASP A 140 -9.70 16.92 -0.89
N THR A 141 -9.36 17.24 0.35
CA THR A 141 -8.05 17.86 0.66
C THR A 141 -6.98 16.78 0.70
N GLU A 142 -5.77 17.07 0.25
CA GLU A 142 -4.62 16.17 0.44
C GLU A 142 -3.42 16.93 1.02
N ASP A 143 -2.77 16.32 2.02
CA ASP A 143 -1.52 16.77 2.60
C ASP A 143 -0.57 15.58 2.71
N ALA A 144 0.55 15.60 1.98
CA ALA A 144 1.52 14.52 2.00
C ALA A 144 2.96 15.03 2.11
N TRP A 145 3.74 14.31 2.92
CA TRP A 145 5.19 14.43 2.97
C TRP A 145 5.85 13.11 2.65
N SER A 146 6.96 13.18 1.92
CA SER A 146 7.72 12.01 1.51
C SER A 146 9.20 12.27 1.74
N TYR A 147 9.89 11.29 2.32
CA TYR A 147 11.32 11.36 2.61
C TYR A 147 11.98 10.08 2.14
N ARG A 148 13.12 10.20 1.44
CA ARG A 148 13.93 9.05 1.04
C ARG A 148 15.41 9.38 1.20
N ALA A 149 16.16 8.48 1.82
CA ALA A 149 17.61 8.58 1.94
C ALA A 149 18.27 7.31 1.43
N GLN A 150 19.42 7.46 0.77
CA GLN A 150 20.20 6.36 0.22
C GLN A 150 21.69 6.57 0.50
N LEU A 151 22.37 5.49 0.85
CA LEU A 151 23.83 5.42 0.99
C LEU A 151 24.33 4.26 0.14
N ALA A 152 25.20 4.56 -0.82
CA ALA A 152 25.88 3.57 -1.66
C ALA A 152 27.34 3.49 -1.22
N PHE A 153 27.75 2.31 -0.76
CA PHE A 153 29.09 2.02 -0.28
C PHE A 153 29.77 0.98 -1.19
N THR A 154 30.88 1.37 -1.79
CA THR A 154 31.71 0.58 -2.71
C THR A 154 33.12 0.42 -2.13
N PRO A 155 33.31 -0.46 -1.12
CA PRO A 155 34.61 -0.64 -0.48
C PRO A 155 35.70 -1.15 -1.43
N THR A 156 35.31 -1.91 -2.45
CA THR A 156 36.13 -2.52 -3.50
C THR A 156 35.38 -2.44 -4.83
N ASP A 157 36.06 -2.70 -5.95
CA ASP A 157 35.43 -2.70 -7.28
C ASP A 157 34.37 -3.81 -7.42
N ASP A 158 34.54 -4.92 -6.71
CA ASP A 158 33.66 -6.09 -6.79
C ASP A 158 32.48 -6.06 -5.80
N LEU A 159 32.41 -5.09 -4.89
CA LEU A 159 31.42 -5.07 -3.81
C LEU A 159 30.71 -3.73 -3.73
N LYS A 160 29.38 -3.76 -3.87
CA LYS A 160 28.50 -2.61 -3.69
C LYS A 160 27.42 -2.91 -2.68
N ILE A 161 27.25 -2.02 -1.71
CA ILE A 161 26.23 -2.09 -0.68
C ILE A 161 25.37 -0.84 -0.78
N LEU A 162 24.06 -1.00 -0.95
CA LEU A 162 23.09 0.09 -0.98
C LEU A 162 22.18 -0.04 0.24
N LEU A 163 22.21 0.97 1.11
CA LEU A 163 21.26 1.14 2.20
C LEU A 163 20.23 2.19 1.78
N THR A 164 18.95 1.85 1.85
CA THR A 164 17.83 2.75 1.54
C THR A 164 16.89 2.82 2.72
N GLY A 165 16.38 4.02 3.01
CA GLY A 165 15.28 4.24 3.95
C GLY A 165 14.27 5.23 3.38
N ASP A 166 12.98 4.98 3.61
CA ASP A 166 11.88 5.85 3.23
C ASP A 166 10.82 5.99 4.33
N TYR A 167 10.18 7.15 4.36
CA TYR A 167 9.05 7.48 5.23
C TYR A 167 8.11 8.43 4.50
N ASP A 168 6.82 8.13 4.55
CA ASP A 168 5.77 8.89 3.92
C ASP A 168 4.62 9.10 4.89
N THR A 169 4.13 10.33 5.00
CA THR A 169 2.88 10.68 5.67
C THR A 169 1.89 11.19 4.65
N TYR A 170 0.62 10.88 4.86
CA TYR A 170 -0.45 11.30 3.97
C TYR A 170 -1.73 11.45 4.77
N ASP A 171 -2.30 12.64 4.72
CA ASP A 171 -3.58 12.98 5.32
C ASP A 171 -4.52 13.42 4.19
N MET A 172 -5.74 12.87 4.20
CA MET A 172 -6.82 13.35 3.35
C MET A 172 -8.07 13.59 4.16
N HIS A 173 -8.90 14.48 3.63
CA HIS A 173 -10.30 14.58 4.01
C HIS A 173 -11.08 14.31 2.74
N ASP A 174 -11.72 13.15 2.67
CA ASP A 174 -12.31 12.64 1.43
C ASP A 174 -13.83 12.87 1.40
N PHE A 175 -14.39 12.56 0.26
CA PHE A 175 -15.80 12.49 -0.02
C PHE A 175 -16.49 11.28 0.67
N HIS A 176 -17.81 11.40 0.89
CA HIS A 176 -18.70 10.44 1.56
C HIS A 176 -18.94 9.16 0.72
N ASN A 177 -18.12 8.12 0.86
CA ASN A 177 -18.40 6.90 0.11
C ASN A 177 -19.75 6.27 0.48
N ASP A 178 -20.43 5.76 -0.53
CA ASP A 178 -21.75 5.15 -0.40
C ASP A 178 -21.60 3.74 0.18
N PHE A 179 -21.66 3.61 1.52
CA PHE A 179 -21.68 2.32 2.20
C PHE A 179 -23.03 2.13 2.85
N GLY A 180 -23.78 1.13 2.40
CA GLY A 180 -25.13 0.86 2.88
C GLY A 180 -25.88 -0.14 1.99
N PRO A 181 -27.08 -0.57 2.39
CA PRO A 181 -27.87 -1.52 1.62
C PRO A 181 -28.21 -0.95 0.24
N SER A 182 -27.91 -1.72 -0.81
CA SER A 182 -28.18 -1.34 -2.19
C SER A 182 -29.66 -1.00 -2.39
N GLY A 183 -29.94 0.22 -2.86
CA GLY A 183 -31.29 0.74 -3.09
C GLY A 183 -31.88 1.60 -1.97
N ILE A 184 -31.16 1.77 -0.84
CA ILE A 184 -31.48 2.74 0.23
C ILE A 184 -30.45 3.88 0.25
N SER A 185 -29.17 3.54 0.07
CA SER A 185 -28.11 4.50 -0.23
C SER A 185 -28.28 5.09 -1.64
N ALA A 186 -28.14 6.40 -1.75
CA ALA A 186 -27.93 7.08 -3.02
C ALA A 186 -26.60 7.82 -2.93
N PRO A 187 -25.85 7.92 -4.05
CA PRO A 187 -24.57 8.61 -4.04
C PRO A 187 -24.81 10.06 -3.63
N THR A 188 -24.36 10.40 -2.43
CA THR A 188 -23.77 11.72 -2.22
C THR A 188 -22.45 11.73 -3.00
N PRO A 189 -21.92 12.88 -3.45
CA PRO A 189 -22.60 14.15 -3.56
C PRO A 189 -23.53 14.12 -4.77
N ASP A 190 -24.35 15.16 -4.95
CA ASP A 190 -24.71 15.53 -6.33
C ASP A 190 -23.39 15.74 -7.10
N LEU A 191 -23.08 14.81 -8.02
CA LEU A 191 -21.84 14.78 -8.80
C LEU A 191 -21.59 16.10 -9.55
N LEU A 192 -22.61 16.96 -9.68
CA LEU A 192 -22.54 18.25 -10.34
C LEU A 192 -22.03 19.39 -9.43
N ASP A 193 -22.34 19.36 -8.13
CA ASP A 193 -22.11 20.51 -7.23
C ASP A 193 -20.99 20.27 -6.18
N ARG A 194 -20.48 19.04 -6.02
CA ARG A 194 -19.41 18.67 -5.07
C ARG A 194 -19.67 19.11 -3.62
N LYS A 195 -20.93 19.04 -3.21
CA LYS A 195 -21.37 19.37 -1.84
C LYS A 195 -21.90 18.14 -1.15
N VAL A 196 -21.57 18.00 0.13
CA VAL A 196 -22.08 16.92 0.99
C VAL A 196 -22.66 17.50 2.25
N GLU A 197 -23.61 16.75 2.80
CA GLU A 197 -24.15 16.94 4.13
C GLU A 197 -23.71 15.72 4.94
N GLY A 198 -23.19 15.94 6.13
CA GLY A 198 -22.74 14.91 7.06
C GLY A 198 -22.20 15.59 8.31
N ASP A 199 -22.40 14.98 9.47
CA ASP A 199 -21.98 15.55 10.76
C ASP A 199 -20.56 15.10 11.18
N VAL A 200 -19.97 14.17 10.43
CA VAL A 200 -18.58 13.75 10.52
C VAL A 200 -17.76 14.37 9.39
N TRP A 201 -16.57 14.86 9.75
CA TRP A 201 -15.56 15.22 8.74
C TRP A 201 -14.72 14.00 8.44
N ASN A 202 -14.96 13.37 7.29
CA ASN A 202 -14.25 12.16 6.90
C ASN A 202 -12.73 12.41 6.87
N THR A 203 -11.97 11.49 7.46
CA THR A 203 -10.51 11.53 7.52
C THR A 203 -9.93 10.24 6.95
N GLY A 204 -8.74 10.37 6.37
CA GLY A 204 -7.92 9.23 5.97
C GLY A 204 -6.45 9.56 6.16
N GLU A 205 -5.84 8.92 7.14
CA GLU A 205 -4.43 9.10 7.49
C GLU A 205 -3.66 7.85 7.09
N ARG A 206 -2.41 8.04 6.64
CA ARG A 206 -1.52 6.93 6.30
C ARG A 206 -0.08 7.31 6.56
N GLU A 207 0.60 6.38 7.23
CA GLU A 207 2.04 6.37 7.34
C GLU A 207 2.60 5.14 6.62
N VAL A 208 3.69 5.31 5.86
CA VAL A 208 4.43 4.21 5.25
C VAL A 208 5.90 4.38 5.61
N TRP A 209 6.55 3.29 6.01
CA TRP A 209 7.97 3.30 6.33
C TRP A 209 8.64 2.05 5.76
N GLY A 210 9.89 2.21 5.33
CA GLY A 210 10.63 1.12 4.71
C GLY A 210 12.13 1.29 4.82
N GLY A 211 12.80 0.15 4.88
CA GLY A 211 14.25 0.05 4.79
C GLY A 211 14.68 -1.14 3.96
N ALA A 212 15.76 -0.98 3.21
CA ALA A 212 16.36 -2.06 2.42
C ALA A 212 17.89 -2.00 2.47
N LEU A 213 18.50 -3.17 2.60
CA LEU A 213 19.94 -3.39 2.44
C LEU A 213 20.15 -4.32 1.25
N ASN A 214 20.73 -3.77 0.19
CA ASN A 214 21.06 -4.51 -1.03
C ASN A 214 22.57 -4.67 -1.10
N VAL A 215 23.04 -5.90 -1.24
CA VAL A 215 24.45 -6.26 -1.38
C VAL A 215 24.63 -6.89 -2.76
N TYR A 216 25.47 -6.29 -3.58
CA TYR A 216 25.87 -6.77 -4.89
C TYR A 216 27.36 -7.12 -4.82
N TYR A 217 27.70 -8.36 -5.10
CA TYR A 217 29.06 -8.86 -5.01
C TYR A 217 29.42 -9.68 -6.24
N ASP A 218 30.38 -9.20 -7.02
CA ASP A 218 30.93 -9.90 -8.16
C ASP A 218 32.00 -10.88 -7.65
N ILE A 219 31.65 -12.17 -7.64
CA ILE A 219 32.56 -13.22 -7.15
C ILE A 219 33.76 -13.35 -8.12
N ASN A 220 33.49 -13.17 -9.40
CA ASN A 220 34.45 -13.09 -10.50
C ASN A 220 33.74 -12.56 -11.76
N ASP A 221 34.48 -12.41 -12.87
CA ASP A 221 33.98 -11.92 -14.17
C ASP A 221 32.74 -12.65 -14.73
N ALA A 222 32.45 -13.88 -14.26
CA ALA A 222 31.36 -14.70 -14.78
C ALA A 222 30.23 -14.95 -13.77
N ILE A 223 30.41 -14.63 -12.48
CA ILE A 223 29.46 -15.00 -11.43
C ILE A 223 29.27 -13.83 -10.44
N SER A 224 28.01 -13.48 -10.20
CA SER A 224 27.63 -12.45 -9.23
C SER A 224 26.62 -12.97 -8.20
N LEU A 225 26.73 -12.45 -6.99
CA LEU A 225 25.84 -12.68 -5.85
C LEU A 225 25.08 -11.38 -5.57
N THR A 226 23.76 -11.48 -5.44
CA THR A 226 22.92 -10.39 -4.96
C THR A 226 22.18 -10.83 -3.71
N SER A 227 22.19 -10.03 -2.66
CA SER A 227 21.37 -10.24 -1.47
C SER A 227 20.56 -8.99 -1.18
N ILE A 228 19.27 -9.16 -0.91
CA ILE A 228 18.33 -8.07 -0.67
C ILE A 228 17.60 -8.39 0.63
N THR A 229 17.79 -7.55 1.63
CA THR A 229 17.09 -7.63 2.91
C THR A 229 16.20 -6.41 3.03
N SER A 230 14.92 -6.58 3.32
CA SER A 230 14.03 -5.44 3.52
C SER A 230 13.02 -5.65 4.64
N TYR A 231 12.69 -4.56 5.30
CA TYR A 231 11.61 -4.44 6.27
C TYR A 231 10.77 -3.21 5.90
N ARG A 232 9.45 -3.39 5.78
CA ARG A 232 8.51 -2.31 5.42
C ARG A 232 7.21 -2.50 6.18
N GLY A 233 6.55 -1.39 6.49
CA GLY A 233 5.19 -1.41 7.01
C GLY A 233 4.41 -0.16 6.63
N TYR A 234 3.13 -0.20 6.96
CA TYR A 234 2.25 0.96 6.92
C TYR A 234 1.22 0.87 8.04
N ASP A 235 0.74 2.03 8.46
CA ASP A 235 -0.42 2.22 9.33
C ASP A 235 -1.38 3.12 8.58
N VAL A 236 -2.67 2.78 8.60
CA VAL A 236 -3.74 3.55 7.97
C VAL A 236 -4.89 3.66 8.94
N GLY A 237 -5.37 4.88 9.14
CA GLY A 237 -6.59 5.17 9.89
C GLY A 237 -7.59 5.86 8.97
N ILE A 238 -8.84 5.41 8.97
CA ILE A 238 -9.92 6.00 8.19
C ILE A 238 -11.13 6.18 9.08
N VAL A 239 -11.75 7.35 9.03
CA VAL A 239 -13.09 7.59 9.60
C VAL A 239 -13.96 8.16 8.49
N GLN A 240 -15.10 7.52 8.24
CA GLN A 240 -16.02 7.90 7.19
C GLN A 240 -17.46 7.81 7.66
N GLU A 241 -18.28 8.75 7.24
CA GLU A 241 -19.73 8.69 7.37
C GLU A 241 -20.38 8.46 6.00
N ALA A 242 -21.56 7.86 6.04
CA ALA A 242 -22.54 7.81 4.96
C ALA A 242 -23.86 8.39 5.48
N ASP A 243 -24.15 9.65 5.15
CA ASP A 243 -25.46 10.30 5.31
C ASP A 243 -26.09 10.57 3.92
N PRO A 244 -27.05 9.74 3.47
CA PRO A 244 -27.71 9.94 2.20
C PRO A 244 -28.68 11.11 2.31
N TRP A 245 -28.50 12.09 1.42
CA TRP A 245 -29.35 13.26 1.22
C TRP A 245 -30.85 12.96 1.01
N LEU A 246 -31.20 11.69 0.72
CA LEU A 246 -32.56 11.28 0.37
C LEU A 246 -33.38 10.83 1.58
N ASN A 247 -34.18 11.77 2.07
CA ASN A 247 -35.29 11.49 2.97
C ASN A 247 -36.51 10.99 2.14
N PHE A 248 -36.66 9.66 1.98
CA PHE A 248 -37.68 9.06 1.09
C PHE A 248 -39.14 9.19 1.57
N GLY A 249 -39.42 9.81 2.72
CA GLY A 249 -40.80 9.97 3.21
C GLY A 249 -40.97 10.91 4.41
N PRO A 250 -42.20 11.00 4.96
CA PRO A 250 -42.49 11.88 6.09
C PRO A 250 -41.60 11.56 7.30
N ALA A 251 -41.04 12.60 7.93
CA ALA A 251 -40.32 12.52 9.20
C ALA A 251 -39.03 11.64 9.22
N GLY A 252 -38.26 11.55 8.13
CA GLY A 252 -37.03 10.73 8.14
C GLY A 252 -37.16 9.39 7.44
N ALA A 253 -38.35 9.01 6.94
CA ALA A 253 -38.57 7.65 6.45
C ALA A 253 -37.69 7.32 5.24
N GLY A 254 -36.94 6.21 5.35
CA GLY A 254 -35.98 5.74 4.35
C GLY A 254 -34.56 6.27 4.52
N THR A 255 -34.21 6.87 5.67
CA THR A 255 -32.82 7.28 5.96
C THR A 255 -32.00 6.13 6.53
N PHE A 256 -30.74 6.06 6.10
CA PHE A 256 -29.72 5.16 6.60
C PHE A 256 -28.48 6.00 6.89
N VAL A 257 -28.13 6.18 8.16
CA VAL A 257 -26.90 6.90 8.55
C VAL A 257 -25.91 5.88 9.05
N ALA A 258 -24.67 5.93 8.58
CA ALA A 258 -23.63 5.04 9.07
C ALA A 258 -22.30 5.75 9.26
N THR A 259 -21.52 5.29 10.24
CA THR A 259 -20.15 5.72 10.47
C THR A 259 -19.26 4.49 10.51
N ALA A 260 -18.19 4.50 9.72
CA ALA A 260 -17.16 3.49 9.68
C ALA A 260 -15.84 4.07 10.20
N ALA A 261 -15.19 3.37 11.12
CA ALA A 261 -13.79 3.58 11.46
C ALA A 261 -13.01 2.32 11.05
N ASN A 262 -11.87 2.49 10.39
CA ASN A 262 -10.98 1.39 10.01
C ASN A 262 -9.54 1.76 10.34
N ASP A 263 -8.91 0.92 11.16
CA ASP A 263 -7.49 0.99 11.48
C ASP A 263 -6.81 -0.26 10.95
N GLN A 264 -5.78 -0.08 10.13
CA GLN A 264 -5.05 -1.17 9.52
C GLN A 264 -3.54 -0.97 9.69
N SER A 265 -2.88 -1.99 10.22
CA SER A 265 -1.43 -2.01 10.42
C SER A 265 -0.82 -3.21 9.72
N GLN A 266 0.23 -2.99 8.96
CA GLN A 266 0.90 -4.04 8.20
C GLN A 266 2.40 -3.95 8.36
N LYS A 267 3.04 -5.11 8.55
CA LYS A 267 4.50 -5.24 8.60
C LYS A 267 4.93 -6.43 7.75
N GLN A 268 5.95 -6.23 6.93
CA GLN A 268 6.57 -7.28 6.11
C GLN A 268 8.09 -7.29 6.26
N PHE A 269 8.64 -8.49 6.20
CA PHE A 269 10.06 -8.76 6.08
C PHE A 269 10.30 -9.61 4.84
N THR A 270 11.34 -9.27 4.07
CA THR A 270 11.75 -10.04 2.89
C THR A 270 13.25 -10.26 2.89
N GLN A 271 13.67 -11.49 2.56
CA GLN A 271 15.06 -11.82 2.29
C GLN A 271 15.15 -12.52 0.93
N GLU A 272 16.00 -12.00 0.07
CA GLU A 272 16.33 -12.62 -1.19
C GLU A 272 17.84 -12.82 -1.35
N VAL A 273 18.22 -13.96 -1.90
CA VAL A 273 19.60 -14.23 -2.32
C VAL A 273 19.55 -14.80 -3.73
N ARG A 274 20.26 -14.17 -4.66
CA ARG A 274 20.37 -14.55 -6.06
C ARG A 274 21.84 -14.83 -6.39
N LEU A 275 22.09 -15.91 -7.10
CA LEU A 275 23.35 -16.20 -7.74
C LEU A 275 23.12 -16.23 -9.25
N ALA A 276 23.87 -15.44 -9.99
CA ALA A 276 23.75 -15.36 -11.43
C ALA A 276 25.10 -15.63 -12.08
N GLY A 277 25.10 -16.22 -13.27
CA GLY A 277 26.29 -16.33 -14.08
C GLY A 277 26.02 -16.07 -15.54
N ASP A 278 26.97 -15.42 -16.19
CA ASP A 278 26.94 -15.14 -17.63
C ASP A 278 28.23 -15.66 -18.28
N ALA A 279 28.05 -16.59 -19.20
CA ALA A 279 29.13 -17.20 -19.96
C ALA A 279 28.77 -17.20 -21.45
N LYS A 280 28.78 -16.01 -22.07
CA LYS A 280 28.65 -15.71 -23.53
C LYS A 280 27.45 -16.34 -24.25
N ASP A 281 27.39 -17.66 -24.32
CA ASP A 281 26.32 -18.43 -24.93
C ASP A 281 25.38 -19.07 -23.90
N PHE A 282 25.74 -19.05 -22.61
CA PHE A 282 24.91 -19.57 -21.53
C PHE A 282 24.85 -18.58 -20.37
N SER A 283 23.64 -18.16 -20.00
CA SER A 283 23.42 -17.41 -18.77
C SER A 283 22.39 -18.09 -17.89
N TRP A 284 22.56 -17.98 -16.59
CA TRP A 284 21.71 -18.64 -15.62
C TRP A 284 21.54 -17.78 -14.37
N LEU A 285 20.43 -18.00 -13.68
CA LEU A 285 20.12 -17.39 -12.40
C LEU A 285 19.48 -18.44 -11.50
N PHE A 286 19.89 -18.47 -10.25
CA PHE A 286 19.26 -19.21 -9.17
C PHE A 286 18.97 -18.27 -8.02
N GLY A 287 17.82 -18.42 -7.37
CA GLY A 287 17.46 -17.59 -6.24
C GLY A 287 16.66 -18.32 -5.17
N LEU A 288 16.85 -17.86 -3.94
CA LEU A 288 16.07 -18.21 -2.77
C LEU A 288 15.39 -16.96 -2.23
N TYR A 289 14.13 -17.09 -1.84
CA TYR A 289 13.31 -15.98 -1.37
C TYR A 289 12.51 -16.39 -0.13
N TYR A 290 12.49 -15.52 0.87
CA TYR A 290 11.66 -15.62 2.07
C TYR A 290 10.84 -14.34 2.24
N TYR A 291 9.58 -14.52 2.62
CA TYR A 291 8.61 -13.45 2.88
C TYR A 291 7.83 -13.77 4.15
N ALA A 292 7.79 -12.81 5.06
CA ALA A 292 6.96 -12.86 6.25
C ALA A 292 6.11 -11.59 6.32
N GLU A 293 4.84 -11.75 6.63
CA GLU A 293 3.90 -10.64 6.78
C GLU A 293 2.97 -10.85 7.97
N THR A 294 2.68 -9.76 8.67
CA THR A 294 1.53 -9.63 9.56
C THR A 294 0.70 -8.43 9.12
N LEU A 295 -0.61 -8.64 9.01
CA LEU A 295 -1.60 -7.62 8.73
C LEU A 295 -2.67 -7.70 9.82
N GLU A 296 -2.88 -6.60 10.53
CA GLU A 296 -3.91 -6.41 11.55
C GLU A 296 -4.89 -5.36 11.02
N ASN A 297 -6.18 -5.63 11.18
CA ASN A 297 -7.25 -4.77 10.73
C ASN A 297 -8.33 -4.75 11.80
N TYR A 298 -8.66 -3.57 12.26
CA TYR A 298 -9.79 -3.31 13.13
C TYR A 298 -10.76 -2.41 12.39
N GLN A 299 -12.01 -2.84 12.28
CA GLN A 299 -13.07 -2.04 11.69
C GLN A 299 -14.25 -1.99 12.64
N ASN A 300 -14.77 -0.79 12.87
CA ASN A 300 -16.02 -0.57 13.55
C ASN A 300 -16.98 0.12 12.57
N PHE A 301 -18.20 -0.41 12.46
CA PHE A 301 -19.25 0.15 11.63
C PHE A 301 -20.51 0.31 12.48
N LEU A 302 -20.94 1.55 12.64
CA LEU A 302 -22.16 1.93 13.32
C LEU A 302 -23.18 2.33 12.27
N PHE A 303 -24.43 1.92 12.42
CA PHE A 303 -25.49 2.36 11.51
C PHE A 303 -26.81 2.54 12.23
N THR A 304 -27.63 3.43 11.67
CA THR A 304 -29.02 3.63 12.06
C THR A 304 -29.89 3.59 10.81
N LEU A 305 -30.96 2.80 10.86
CA LEU A 305 -31.95 2.68 9.81
C LEU A 305 -33.31 3.20 10.31
N ASN A 306 -33.87 4.17 9.59
CA ASN A 306 -35.23 4.65 9.81
C ASN A 306 -36.09 4.30 8.61
N THR A 307 -37.06 3.40 8.77
CA THR A 307 -37.98 3.00 7.68
C THR A 307 -39.30 3.79 7.70
N GLY A 308 -39.44 4.75 8.60
CA GLY A 308 -40.70 5.45 8.90
C GLY A 308 -41.68 4.63 9.77
N SER A 309 -41.53 3.30 9.79
CA SER A 309 -42.31 2.40 10.67
C SER A 309 -41.54 1.96 11.91
N PHE A 310 -40.20 1.95 11.83
CA PHE A 310 -39.31 1.67 12.96
C PHE A 310 -37.97 2.41 12.78
N LEU A 311 -37.32 2.68 13.92
CA LEU A 311 -35.94 3.14 14.02
C LEU A 311 -35.14 2.00 14.65
N ALA A 312 -34.03 1.60 14.02
CA ALA A 312 -33.14 0.57 14.56
C ALA A 312 -31.69 1.01 14.38
N GLY A 313 -30.91 0.95 15.46
CA GLY A 313 -29.46 1.10 15.44
C GLY A 313 -28.77 -0.26 15.49
N GLY A 314 -27.58 -0.33 14.89
CA GLY A 314 -26.72 -1.48 14.98
C GLY A 314 -25.24 -1.12 14.90
N SER A 315 -24.41 -2.06 15.32
CA SER A 315 -22.96 -1.97 15.23
C SER A 315 -22.38 -3.30 14.76
N THR A 316 -21.29 -3.23 14.01
CA THR A 316 -20.47 -4.39 13.68
C THR A 316 -19.01 -4.07 13.93
N ILE A 317 -18.31 -4.95 14.63
CA ILE A 317 -16.87 -4.88 14.82
C ILE A 317 -16.24 -6.06 14.08
N ASP A 318 -15.24 -5.80 13.25
CA ASP A 318 -14.37 -6.81 12.63
C ASP A 318 -12.94 -6.56 13.08
N ASP A 319 -12.43 -7.48 13.90
CA ASP A 319 -11.03 -7.57 14.27
C ASP A 319 -10.41 -8.79 13.57
N SER A 320 -9.52 -8.54 12.62
CA SER A 320 -8.85 -9.60 11.89
C SER A 320 -7.34 -9.46 11.89
N LYS A 321 -6.68 -10.61 11.93
CA LYS A 321 -5.23 -10.74 11.85
C LYS A 321 -4.87 -11.81 10.84
N THR A 322 -4.09 -11.43 9.84
CA THR A 322 -3.50 -12.35 8.88
C THR A 322 -2.00 -12.43 9.11
N THR A 323 -1.48 -13.65 9.23
CA THR A 323 -0.03 -13.92 9.15
C THR A 323 0.28 -14.78 7.94
N THR A 324 1.37 -14.47 7.25
CA THR A 324 1.77 -15.17 6.03
C THR A 324 3.27 -15.41 6.04
N ASP A 325 3.66 -16.66 5.85
CA ASP A 325 5.05 -17.09 5.64
C ASP A 325 5.17 -17.75 4.27
N SER A 326 6.12 -17.30 3.46
CA SER A 326 6.37 -17.88 2.15
C SER A 326 7.85 -18.10 1.89
N TYR A 327 8.16 -19.28 1.37
CA TYR A 327 9.49 -19.71 0.97
C TYR A 327 9.46 -20.07 -0.51
N ALA A 328 10.46 -19.63 -1.25
CA ALA A 328 10.58 -19.98 -2.65
C ALA A 328 12.02 -20.26 -3.07
N ALA A 329 12.15 -21.22 -3.99
CA ALA A 329 13.36 -21.45 -4.76
C ALA A 329 13.01 -21.32 -6.24
N PHE A 330 13.84 -20.61 -6.99
CA PHE A 330 13.59 -20.38 -8.40
C PHE A 330 14.88 -20.33 -9.20
N GLY A 331 14.76 -20.52 -10.50
CA GLY A 331 15.88 -20.35 -11.40
C GLY A 331 15.46 -20.28 -12.85
N SER A 332 16.36 -19.74 -13.65
CA SER A 332 16.22 -19.67 -15.10
C SER A 332 17.56 -19.88 -15.77
N ALA A 333 17.51 -20.40 -16.99
CA ALA A 333 18.66 -20.51 -17.86
C ALA A 333 18.29 -20.05 -19.26
N ASN A 334 19.24 -19.40 -19.92
CA ASN A 334 19.18 -19.03 -21.32
C ASN A 334 20.40 -19.63 -22.03
N LEU A 335 20.15 -20.33 -23.13
CA LEU A 335 21.17 -20.92 -23.98
C LEU A 335 21.01 -20.34 -25.39
N ARG A 336 22.02 -19.60 -25.85
CA ARG A 336 22.17 -19.17 -27.24
C ARG A 336 22.74 -20.34 -28.05
N LEU A 337 21.91 -20.94 -28.89
CA LEU A 337 22.30 -22.05 -29.76
C LEU A 337 23.00 -21.53 -31.03
N THR A 338 22.53 -20.40 -31.55
CA THR A 338 23.11 -19.68 -32.70
C THR A 338 22.86 -18.17 -32.55
N ASP A 339 23.41 -17.35 -33.45
CA ASP A 339 23.16 -15.90 -33.47
C ASP A 339 21.67 -15.53 -33.68
N LEU A 340 20.85 -16.48 -34.15
CA LEU A 340 19.42 -16.27 -34.44
C LEU A 340 18.48 -17.08 -33.54
N LEU A 341 19.01 -18.01 -32.74
CA LEU A 341 18.21 -18.95 -31.94
C LEU A 341 18.72 -19.01 -30.50
N SER A 342 17.86 -18.59 -29.58
CA SER A 342 18.03 -18.76 -28.14
C SER A 342 16.90 -19.59 -27.56
N VAL A 343 17.21 -20.42 -26.58
CA VAL A 343 16.24 -21.20 -25.79
C VAL A 343 16.35 -20.77 -24.34
N SER A 344 15.23 -20.37 -23.75
CA SER A 344 15.16 -20.00 -22.33
C SER A 344 14.14 -20.88 -21.61
N GLY A 345 14.46 -21.26 -20.37
CA GLY A 345 13.55 -21.97 -19.49
C GLY A 345 13.75 -21.54 -18.04
N GLY A 346 12.71 -21.64 -17.23
CA GLY A 346 12.80 -21.37 -15.81
C GLY A 346 11.70 -22.05 -15.02
N LEU A 347 11.97 -22.29 -13.74
CA LEU A 347 11.07 -22.94 -12.80
C LEU A 347 11.11 -22.19 -11.46
N ARG A 348 9.97 -22.18 -10.79
CA ARG A 348 9.83 -21.70 -9.41
C ARG A 348 9.02 -22.70 -8.62
N TYR A 349 9.50 -23.01 -7.43
CA TYR A 349 8.79 -23.76 -6.41
C TYR A 349 8.54 -22.84 -5.22
N THR A 350 7.30 -22.80 -4.72
CA THR A 350 6.90 -21.91 -3.62
C THR A 350 6.02 -22.66 -2.65
N ILE A 351 6.32 -22.51 -1.36
CA ILE A 351 5.50 -22.97 -0.24
C ILE A 351 4.97 -21.72 0.45
N ASN A 352 3.68 -21.69 0.75
CA ASN A 352 3.03 -20.56 1.42
C ASN A 352 2.14 -21.10 2.55
N ASP A 353 2.39 -20.66 3.77
CA ASP A 353 1.54 -20.85 4.94
C ASP A 353 0.84 -19.53 5.24
N ARG A 354 -0.48 -19.57 5.35
CA ARG A 354 -1.27 -18.38 5.66
C ARG A 354 -2.28 -18.72 6.73
N ARG A 355 -2.29 -17.93 7.80
CA ARG A 355 -3.21 -18.08 8.93
C ARG A 355 -4.00 -16.80 9.05
N VAL A 356 -5.30 -16.96 9.31
CA VAL A 356 -6.24 -15.86 9.42
C VAL A 356 -7.04 -16.08 10.69
N ARG A 357 -7.03 -15.10 11.58
CA ARG A 357 -7.97 -14.95 12.70
C ARG A 357 -8.95 -13.85 12.30
N VAL A 358 -10.23 -14.12 12.47
CA VAL A 358 -11.30 -13.13 12.31
C VAL A 358 -12.17 -13.21 13.56
N GLY A 359 -12.43 -12.07 14.18
CA GLY A 359 -13.39 -11.88 15.25
C GLY A 359 -14.42 -10.87 14.78
N GLU A 360 -15.66 -11.33 14.58
CA GLU A 360 -16.78 -10.47 14.24
C GLU A 360 -17.72 -10.36 15.44
N SER A 361 -18.20 -9.15 15.72
CA SER A 361 -19.24 -8.89 16.72
C SER A 361 -20.36 -8.07 16.09
N TYR A 362 -21.61 -8.37 16.45
CA TYR A 362 -22.80 -7.71 15.94
C TYR A 362 -23.70 -7.29 17.11
N GLY A 363 -24.01 -6.00 17.20
CA GLY A 363 -24.96 -5.45 18.17
C GLY A 363 -26.14 -4.80 17.48
N VAL A 364 -27.36 -4.99 18.00
CA VAL A 364 -28.59 -4.32 17.54
C VAL A 364 -29.35 -3.81 18.75
N ASP A 365 -29.88 -2.58 18.68
CA ASP A 365 -30.65 -1.98 19.77
C ASP A 365 -31.82 -2.88 20.20
N GLY A 366 -31.92 -3.15 21.51
CA GLY A 366 -33.02 -3.93 22.10
C GLY A 366 -32.86 -5.45 22.07
N PHE A 367 -31.73 -5.97 21.57
CA PHE A 367 -31.34 -7.38 21.70
C PHE A 367 -30.02 -7.48 22.46
N ASP A 368 -29.91 -8.47 23.36
CA ASP A 368 -28.60 -8.84 23.92
C ASP A 368 -27.69 -9.18 22.73
N PRO A 369 -26.52 -8.54 22.61
CA PRO A 369 -25.59 -8.87 21.54
C PRO A 369 -25.26 -10.36 21.62
N LEU A 370 -25.20 -11.03 20.46
CA LEU A 370 -24.57 -12.35 20.38
C LEU A 370 -23.08 -12.12 20.61
N TYR A 371 -22.68 -12.11 21.88
CA TYR A 371 -21.33 -11.76 22.30
C TYR A 371 -20.25 -12.62 21.60
N GLY A 372 -19.34 -11.96 20.90
CA GLY A 372 -17.97 -11.79 21.40
C GLY A 372 -17.82 -10.38 21.99
N GLU A 373 -17.47 -10.28 23.28
CA GLU A 373 -17.45 -9.06 24.12
C GLU A 373 -16.44 -7.99 23.68
N TYR A 374 -16.92 -6.80 23.29
CA TYR A 374 -16.75 -5.49 23.96
C TYR A 374 -17.24 -4.35 23.04
N VAL A 375 -17.95 -3.36 23.59
CA VAL A 375 -18.18 -2.04 22.98
C VAL A 375 -17.95 -1.02 24.07
N ASP A 376 -16.83 -0.30 24.00
CA ASP A 376 -16.67 0.95 24.74
C ASP A 376 -16.85 2.11 23.76
N TYR A 377 -17.58 3.13 24.20
CA TYR A 377 -17.88 4.30 23.39
C TYR A 377 -16.65 5.22 23.37
N LEU A 378 -16.18 5.53 22.15
CA LEU A 378 -15.37 6.71 21.78
C LEU A 378 -14.61 7.40 22.92
N SER A 379 -13.33 7.05 23.08
CA SER A 379 -12.33 8.02 23.51
C SER A 379 -11.01 7.76 22.78
N LEU A 380 -10.39 8.83 22.27
CA LEU A 380 -9.11 8.84 21.55
C LEU A 380 -7.90 8.36 22.38
N ASP A 381 -8.12 7.93 23.64
CA ASP A 381 -7.06 7.69 24.63
C ASP A 381 -7.05 6.25 25.20
N ASP A 382 -7.82 5.30 24.68
CA ASP A 382 -7.84 3.94 25.24
C ASP A 382 -6.91 2.96 24.48
N PRO A 383 -5.79 2.51 25.07
CA PRO A 383 -4.94 1.51 24.45
C PRO A 383 -5.63 0.14 24.47
N ALA A 384 -5.99 -0.35 23.28
CA ALA A 384 -6.60 -1.67 23.08
C ALA A 384 -5.93 -2.79 23.92
N PRO A 385 -6.72 -3.71 24.54
CA PRO A 385 -6.18 -4.84 25.30
C PRO A 385 -5.29 -5.72 24.42
N ARG A 386 -4.07 -6.00 24.88
CA ARG A 386 -3.00 -6.63 24.08
C ARG A 386 -3.02 -8.15 23.97
N ASP A 387 -3.91 -8.86 24.67
CA ASP A 387 -3.90 -10.32 24.67
C ASP A 387 -5.32 -10.90 24.68
N TYR A 388 -5.67 -11.67 23.64
CA TYR A 388 -6.77 -12.62 23.68
C TYR A 388 -6.28 -13.98 23.15
N ASP A 389 -6.03 -14.91 24.07
CA ASP A 389 -5.93 -16.34 23.79
C ASP A 389 -7.35 -16.89 23.60
N ALA A 390 -7.71 -17.21 22.36
CA ALA A 390 -8.94 -17.92 22.04
C ALA A 390 -8.61 -19.38 21.71
N THR A 391 -8.67 -20.24 22.73
CA THR A 391 -8.85 -21.69 22.53
C THR A 391 -10.28 -21.97 22.11
N ILE A 392 -10.46 -22.65 20.97
CA ILE A 392 -11.68 -23.39 20.63
C ILE A 392 -11.47 -24.86 20.99
#